data_AF-R3WB29-F1
#
_entry.id   AF-R3WB29-F1
#
_cell.length_a   1.000
_cell.length_b   1.000
_cell.length_c   1.000
_cell.angle_alpha   90.00
_cell.angle_beta   90.00
_cell.angle_gamma   90.00
#
_symmetry.space_group_name_H-M   'P 1'
#
loop_
_entity.id
_entity.type
_entity.pdbx_description
1 polymer ?
#
loop_
_entity_poly.entity_id
_entity_poly.type
_entity_poly.pdbx_seq_one_letter_code
_entity_poly.pdbx_strand_id
1 'polypeptide(L)' 'MKYTGYARISTKSQELNRQLDSLEKYNCDEILTEKISGTKASRPQLDKLKESVREGDTLV' A
#
# COMPACT_ATOMS: atom_id res chain seq x y z
N MET A 1 14.68 -9.77 -1.48
CA MET A 1 13.63 -9.01 -2.18
C MET A 1 12.34 -9.30 -1.47
N LYS A 2 11.82 -8.31 -0.77
CA LYS A 2 10.45 -8.35 -0.27
C LYS A 2 9.59 -7.46 -1.16
N TYR A 3 8.39 -7.93 -1.43
CA TYR A 3 7.38 -7.17 -2.16
C TYR A 3 6.42 -6.58 -1.15
N THR A 4 6.41 -5.26 -1.04
CA THR A 4 5.50 -4.57 -0.16
C THR A 4 4.45 -3.84 -1.00
N GLY A 5 3.21 -4.30 -0.90
CA GLY A 5 2.07 -3.67 -1.54
C GLY A 5 1.57 -2.47 -0.75
N TYR A 6 1.36 -1.34 -1.41
CA TYR A 6 0.75 -0.16 -0.79
C TYR A 6 -0.54 0.22 -1.52
N ALA A 7 -1.66 0.09 -0.83
CA ALA A 7 -2.99 0.42 -1.34
C ALA A 7 -3.58 1.61 -0.58
N ARG A 8 -4.18 2.55 -1.31
CA ARG A 8 -4.79 3.77 -0.74
C ARG A 8 -6.27 3.82 -1.12
N ILE A 9 -7.12 3.98 -0.11
CA ILE A 9 -8.58 4.04 -0.27
C ILE A 9 -9.12 5.37 0.28
N SER A 10 -9.89 6.08 -0.54
CA SER A 10 -10.65 7.27 -0.16
C SER A 10 -12.15 7.05 -0.29
N THR A 11 -12.70 6.11 0.47
CA THR A 11 -14.15 5.81 0.56
C THR A 11 -14.72 4.88 -0.52
N LYS A 12 -14.05 4.67 -1.66
CA LYS A 12 -14.49 3.70 -2.68
C LYS A 12 -13.85 2.33 -2.49
N SER A 13 -14.56 1.42 -1.81
CA SER A 13 -14.16 0.01 -1.62
C SER A 13 -13.93 -0.77 -2.93
N GLN A 14 -14.42 -0.24 -4.05
CA GLN A 14 -14.31 -0.86 -5.37
C GLN A 14 -12.91 -0.73 -5.99
N GLU A 15 -12.17 0.35 -5.69
CA GLU A 15 -10.78 0.50 -6.16
C GLU A 15 -9.80 -0.34 -5.33
N LEU A 16 -10.09 -0.53 -4.04
CA LEU A 16 -9.31 -1.37 -3.15
C LEU A 16 -9.20 -2.80 -3.67
N ASN A 17 -10.31 -3.39 -4.12
CA ASN A 17 -10.31 -4.79 -4.60
C ASN A 17 -9.44 -4.97 -5.85
N ARG A 18 -9.39 -3.98 -6.76
CA ARG A 18 -8.50 -4.02 -7.93
C ARG A 18 -7.03 -3.89 -7.56
N GLN A 19 -6.72 -3.05 -6.56
CA GLN A 19 -5.37 -2.93 -6.04
C GLN A 19 -4.95 -4.22 -5.34
N LEU A 20 -5.80 -4.78 -4.46
CA LEU A 20 -5.57 -6.07 -3.81
C LEU A 20 -5.33 -7.21 -4.81
N ASP A 21 -6.15 -7.35 -5.85
CA ASP A 21 -5.96 -8.37 -6.90
C ASP A 21 -4.60 -8.23 -7.60
N SER A 22 -4.17 -7.00 -7.84
CA SER A 22 -2.86 -6.72 -8.41
C SER A 22 -1.75 -7.09 -7.42
N LEU A 23 -1.88 -6.69 -6.14
CA LEU A 23 -0.89 -6.97 -5.09
C LEU A 23 -0.75 -8.47 -4.79
N GLU A 24 -1.85 -9.22 -4.81
CA GLU A 24 -1.84 -10.69 -4.72
C GLU A 24 -1.11 -11.31 -5.92
N LYS A 25 -1.34 -10.80 -7.14
CA LYS A 25 -0.58 -11.23 -8.34
C LYS A 25 0.92 -11.02 -8.19
N TYR A 26 1.33 -9.93 -7.55
CA TYR A 26 2.74 -9.63 -7.30
C TYR A 26 3.36 -10.44 -6.14
N ASN A 27 2.59 -11.32 -5.45
CA ASN A 27 3.04 -12.05 -4.26
C ASN A 27 3.64 -11.09 -3.22
N CYS A 28 2.93 -10.01 -2.92
CA CYS A 28 3.36 -9.07 -1.89
C CYS A 28 3.40 -9.76 -0.52
N ASP A 29 4.59 -9.85 0.08
CA ASP A 29 4.80 -10.34 1.45
C ASP A 29 4.05 -9.51 2.48
N GLU A 30 3.94 -8.20 2.24
CA GLU A 30 3.30 -7.26 3.14
C GLU A 30 2.39 -6.34 2.34
N ILE A 31 1.11 -6.23 2.71
CA ILE A 31 0.15 -5.31 2.07
C ILE A 31 -0.31 -4.29 3.10
N LEU A 32 -0.02 -3.02 2.82
CA LEU A 32 -0.40 -1.90 3.66
C LEU A 32 -1.52 -1.12 2.99
N THR A 33 -2.67 -1.13 3.66
CA THR A 33 -3.86 -0.42 3.21
C THR A 33 -4.08 0.82 4.06
N GLU A 34 -3.98 1.99 3.43
CA GLU A 34 -4.22 3.27 4.07
C GLU A 34 -5.64 3.75 3.74
N LYS A 35 -6.51 3.78 4.75
CA LYS A 35 -7.91 4.22 4.62
C LYS A 35 -8.05 5.66 5.07
N ILE A 36 -8.16 6.58 4.11
CA ILE A 36 -8.35 8.00 4.36
C ILE A 36 -9.82 8.34 4.11
N SER A 37 -10.57 8.61 5.18
CA SER A 37 -11.94 9.10 5.10
C SER A 37 -11.92 10.63 5.18
N GLY A 38 -12.20 11.32 4.06
CA GLY A 38 -12.20 12.79 4.00
C GLY A 38 -10.82 13.44 3.78
N THR A 39 -10.79 14.75 3.61
CA THR A 39 -9.73 15.63 3.06
C THR A 39 -8.33 15.55 3.70
N LYS A 40 -8.09 14.65 4.66
CA LYS A 40 -6.79 14.47 5.32
C LYS A 40 -5.88 13.53 4.52
N ALA A 41 -5.07 14.10 3.65
CA ALA A 41 -4.06 13.39 2.86
C ALA A 41 -2.78 13.02 3.64
N SER A 42 -2.87 12.75 4.96
CA SER A 42 -1.70 12.30 5.72
C SER A 42 -1.38 10.85 5.36
N ARG A 43 -0.11 10.59 5.01
CA ARG A 43 0.40 9.28 4.58
C ARG A 43 1.40 8.68 5.58
N PRO A 44 1.01 8.49 6.85
CA PRO A 44 1.95 8.05 7.87
C PRO A 44 2.46 6.62 7.63
N GLN A 45 1.72 5.74 6.94
CA GLN A 45 2.18 4.39 6.67
C GLN A 45 3.22 4.36 5.54
N LEU A 46 3.03 5.14 4.47
CA LEU A 46 4.00 5.23 3.38
C LEU A 46 5.34 5.82 3.84
N ASP A 47 5.29 6.84 4.71
CA ASP A 47 6.49 7.47 5.25
C ASP A 47 7.27 6.50 6.16
N LYS A 48 6.56 5.81 7.05
CA LYS A 48 7.14 4.72 7.86
C LYS A 48 7.73 3.63 6.99
N LEU A 49 7.06 3.29 5.88
CA LEU A 49 7.56 2.27 5.00
C LEU A 49 8.84 2.72 4.29
N LYS A 50 8.90 3.97 3.84
CA LYS A 50 10.11 4.53 3.24
C LYS A 50 11.29 4.53 4.20
N GLU A 51 11.06 4.76 5.49
CA GLU A 51 12.11 4.62 6.52
C GLU A 51 12.49 3.16 6.78
N SER A 52 11.55 2.22 6.64
CA SER A 52 11.77 0.81 6.97
C SER A 52 12.23 -0.04 5.78
N VAL A 53 11.98 0.41 4.54
CA VAL A 53 12.40 -0.21 3.28
C VAL A 53 13.90 -0.08 3.12
N ARG A 54 14.56 -1.19 2.80
CA ARG A 54 15.99 -1.24 2.51
C ARG A 54 16.22 -1.25 1.00
N GLU A 55 17.42 -0.87 0.57
CA GLU A 55 17.82 -0.97 -0.83
C GLU A 55 17.70 -2.43 -1.31
N GLY A 56 16.78 -2.68 -2.24
CA GLY A 56 16.43 -4.01 -2.75
C GLY A 56 15.00 -4.49 -2.45
N ASP A 57 14.22 -3.71 -1.70
CA ASP A 57 12.77 -3.91 -1.55
C ASP A 57 12.00 -3.28 -2.72
N THR A 58 10.91 -3.92 -3.13
CA THR A 58 10.04 -3.43 -4.21
C THR A 58 8.68 -3.05 -3.65
N LEU A 59 8.33 -1.77 -3.81
CA LEU A 59 7.01 -1.25 -3.50
C LEU A 59 6.11 -1.38 -4.73
N VAL A 60 4.92 -1.98 -4.55
CA VAL A 60 3.90 -2.12 -5.60
C VAL A 60 2.64 -1.34 -5.24
#